data_AF-A0A533YDY3-F1
#
_entry.id   AF-A0A533YDY3-F1
#
_cell.length_a   1.000
_cell.length_b   1.000
_cell.length_c   1.000
_cell.angle_alpha   90.00
_cell.angle_beta   90.00
_cell.angle_gamma   90.00
#
_symmetry.space_group_name_H-M   'P 1'
#
loop_
_entity.id
_entity.type
_entity.pdbx_description
1 polymer ?
#
loop_
_entity_poly.entity_id
_entity_poly.type
_entity_poly.pdbx_seq_one_letter_code
_entity_poly.pdbx_strand_id
1 'polypeptide(L)'
;LRYDDGTDKCVGCDLCEAACPSRVITVISSEVEGEPMKRYAKEYYMDMTRCLFCGLCVQACPVDALAMTKEYEWAKYNKRDLYLNKEQLLALGDRNFPVREKKLEFQHPNVAYFNIGYKNLPPKDS
;
A
#
# COMPACT_ATOMS: atom_id res chain seq x y z
N LEU A 1 -3.61 -1.19 2.58
CA LEU A 1 -4.10 -1.04 3.96
C LEU A 1 -5.05 0.14 4.06
N ARG A 2 -5.96 0.10 5.04
CA ARG A 2 -6.92 1.16 5.33
C ARG A 2 -6.60 1.84 6.65
N TYR A 3 -7.01 3.09 6.80
CA TYR A 3 -7.12 3.76 8.08
C TYR A 3 -8.31 3.23 8.88
N ASP A 4 -8.41 3.62 10.15
CA ASP A 4 -9.53 3.27 11.03
C ASP A 4 -10.91 3.72 10.49
N ASP A 5 -10.96 4.87 9.82
CA ASP A 5 -12.14 5.40 9.12
C ASP A 5 -12.53 4.61 7.85
N GLY A 6 -11.75 3.58 7.48
CA GLY A 6 -11.99 2.74 6.31
C GLY A 6 -11.45 3.31 5.00
N THR A 7 -10.86 4.51 5.01
CA THR A 7 -10.25 5.10 3.81
C THR A 7 -8.93 4.40 3.47
N ASP A 8 -8.64 4.27 2.17
CA ASP A 8 -7.40 3.66 1.71
C ASP A 8 -6.20 4.54 2.08
N LYS A 9 -5.13 3.94 2.60
CA LYS A 9 -3.87 4.67 2.86
C LYS A 9 -3.12 5.04 1.57
N CYS A 10 -3.37 4.34 0.47
CA CYS A 10 -2.59 4.51 -0.76
C CYS A 10 -2.93 5.82 -1.49
N VAL A 11 -1.92 6.67 -1.70
CA VAL A 11 -2.06 7.97 -2.39
C VAL A 11 -1.74 7.94 -3.88
N GLY A 12 -1.52 6.76 -4.48
CA GLY A 12 -1.23 6.65 -5.92
C GLY A 12 0.07 7.34 -6.35
N CYS A 13 1.16 7.15 -5.58
CA CYS A 13 2.47 7.75 -5.86
C CYS A 13 3.39 6.89 -6.75
N ASP A 14 2.97 5.67 -7.06
CA ASP A 14 3.66 4.73 -7.96
C ASP A 14 5.09 4.30 -7.53
N LEU A 15 5.56 4.73 -6.34
CA LEU A 15 6.89 4.40 -5.81
C LEU A 15 7.08 2.89 -5.59
N CYS A 16 6.04 2.19 -5.15
CA CYS A 16 6.10 0.74 -4.95
C CYS A 16 6.24 -0.04 -6.27
N GLU A 17 5.68 0.47 -7.36
CA GLU A 17 5.86 -0.08 -8.71
C GLU A 17 7.29 0.16 -9.19
N ALA A 18 7.80 1.38 -9.06
CA ALA A 18 9.17 1.72 -9.42
C ALA A 18 10.22 0.93 -8.60
N ALA A 19 9.95 0.69 -7.32
CA ALA A 19 10.84 -0.05 -6.42
C ALA A 19 10.80 -1.58 -6.66
N CYS A 20 9.83 -2.10 -7.41
CA CYS A 20 9.65 -3.54 -7.57
C CYS A 20 10.66 -4.14 -8.58
N PRO A 21 11.62 -4.98 -8.15
CA PRO A 21 12.64 -5.52 -9.05
C PRO A 21 12.07 -6.48 -10.09
N SER A 22 11.01 -7.22 -9.77
CA SER A 22 10.35 -8.17 -10.68
C SER A 22 9.19 -7.57 -11.49
N ARG A 23 8.91 -6.27 -11.32
CA ARG A 23 7.85 -5.53 -12.03
C ARG A 23 6.51 -6.27 -12.01
N VAL A 24 6.04 -6.60 -10.81
CA VAL A 24 4.77 -7.32 -10.60
C VAL A 24 3.63 -6.42 -10.14
N ILE A 25 3.93 -5.17 -9.83
CA ILE A 25 2.96 -4.18 -9.35
C ILE A 25 2.60 -3.27 -10.53
N THR A 26 1.32 -2.93 -10.65
CA THR A 26 0.83 -1.89 -11.56
C THR A 26 -0.10 -0.98 -10.80
N VAL A 27 0.17 0.33 -10.82
CA VAL A 27 -0.64 1.35 -10.16
C VAL A 27 -1.23 2.29 -11.20
N ILE A 28 -2.55 2.44 -11.19
CA ILE A 28 -3.26 3.42 -12.01
C ILE A 28 -3.83 4.47 -11.08
N SER A 29 -3.24 5.66 -11.12
CA SER A 29 -3.54 6.75 -10.19
C SER A 29 -4.53 7.75 -10.79
N SER A 30 -5.39 8.33 -9.94
CA SER A 30 -6.38 9.36 -10.33
C SER A 30 -6.44 10.47 -9.28
N GLU A 31 -7.07 11.58 -9.63
CA GLU A 31 -7.24 12.76 -8.77
C GLU A 31 -8.63 12.75 -8.13
N VAL A 32 -8.71 13.31 -6.92
CA VAL A 32 -10.00 13.51 -6.24
C VAL A 32 -10.67 14.74 -6.86
N GLU A 33 -11.91 14.60 -7.32
CA GLU A 33 -12.68 15.70 -7.89
C GLU A 33 -12.82 16.85 -6.88
N GLY A 34 -12.50 18.08 -7.32
CA GLY A 34 -12.51 19.27 -6.47
C GLY A 34 -11.28 19.44 -5.58
N GLU A 35 -10.36 18.48 -5.55
CA GLU A 35 -9.14 18.50 -4.74
C GLU A 35 -7.93 18.06 -5.59
N PRO A 36 -7.46 18.86 -6.57
CA PRO A 36 -6.49 18.44 -7.59
C PRO A 36 -5.13 18.01 -7.03
N MET A 37 -4.80 18.43 -5.81
CA MET A 37 -3.57 17.99 -5.16
C MET A 37 -3.70 16.59 -4.57
N LYS A 38 -4.91 16.09 -4.26
CA LYS A 38 -5.12 14.77 -3.65
C LYS A 38 -5.25 13.70 -4.73
N ARG A 39 -4.43 12.67 -4.60
CA ARG A 39 -4.40 11.52 -5.51
C ARG A 39 -4.72 10.23 -4.77
N TYR A 40 -5.21 9.25 -5.50
CA TYR A 40 -5.45 7.91 -5.00
C TYR A 40 -5.15 6.88 -6.10
N ALA A 41 -4.88 5.64 -5.69
CA ALA A 41 -4.80 4.53 -6.63
C ALA A 41 -6.22 4.13 -7.05
N LYS A 42 -6.61 4.46 -8.28
CA LYS A 42 -7.87 4.02 -8.89
C LYS A 42 -7.86 2.51 -9.10
N GLU A 43 -6.78 2.00 -9.67
CA GLU A 43 -6.54 0.56 -9.81
C GLU A 43 -5.17 0.20 -9.26
N TYR A 44 -5.07 -1.01 -8.72
CA TYR A 44 -3.83 -1.55 -8.20
C TYR A 44 -3.82 -3.05 -8.47
N TYR A 45 -2.80 -3.54 -9.16
CA TYR A 45 -2.65 -4.96 -9.44
C TYR A 45 -1.31 -5.47 -8.94
N MET A 46 -1.31 -6.73 -8.47
CA MET A 46 -0.10 -7.42 -8.05
C MET A 46 -0.10 -8.87 -8.56
N ASP A 47 0.93 -9.22 -9.32
CA ASP A 47 1.17 -10.60 -9.78
C ASP A 47 1.98 -11.39 -8.74
N MET A 48 1.29 -12.16 -7.91
CA MET A 48 1.91 -12.97 -6.86
C MET A 48 2.73 -14.15 -7.42
N THR A 49 2.58 -14.47 -8.70
CA THR A 49 3.27 -15.62 -9.33
C THR A 49 4.73 -15.33 -9.65
N ARG A 50 5.10 -14.04 -9.71
CA ARG A 50 6.45 -13.54 -9.97
C ARG A 50 6.99 -12.66 -8.84
N CYS A 51 6.22 -12.50 -7.77
CA CYS A 51 6.65 -11.71 -6.61
C CYS A 51 7.80 -12.43 -5.89
N LEU A 52 8.85 -11.70 -5.57
CA LEU A 52 10.02 -12.23 -4.84
C LEU A 52 9.88 -12.13 -3.32
N PHE A 53 8.78 -11.55 -2.83
CA PHE A 53 8.52 -11.31 -1.40
C PHE A 53 9.65 -10.56 -0.67
N CYS A 54 10.36 -9.68 -1.39
CA CYS A 54 11.53 -8.97 -0.87
C CYS A 54 11.23 -7.79 0.08
N GLY A 55 9.98 -7.34 0.18
CA GLY A 55 9.57 -6.23 1.05
C GLY A 55 9.96 -4.82 0.56
N LEU A 56 10.65 -4.67 -0.57
CA LEU A 56 11.07 -3.35 -1.09
C LEU A 56 9.89 -2.41 -1.36
N CYS A 57 8.75 -2.93 -1.82
CA CYS A 57 7.53 -2.14 -2.02
C CYS A 57 6.96 -1.58 -0.70
N VAL A 58 7.12 -2.31 0.41
CA VAL A 58 6.73 -1.85 1.74
C VAL A 58 7.65 -0.72 2.19
N GLN A 59 8.96 -0.89 2.05
CA GLN A 59 9.94 0.13 2.41
C GLN A 59 9.78 1.41 1.59
N ALA A 60 9.56 1.28 0.28
CA ALA A 60 9.35 2.40 -0.63
C ALA A 60 8.02 3.14 -0.39
N CYS A 61 7.03 2.49 0.25
CA CYS A 61 5.75 3.11 0.51
C CYS A 61 5.91 4.20 1.59
N PRO A 62 5.61 5.46 1.26
CA PRO A 62 5.92 6.58 2.15
C PRO A 62 4.78 6.85 3.16
N VAL A 63 3.65 6.16 3.01
CA VAL A 63 2.41 6.28 3.83
C VAL A 63 1.95 4.94 4.42
N ASP A 64 2.83 3.93 4.40
CA ASP A 64 2.57 2.59 4.97
C ASP A 64 1.26 1.95 4.48
N ALA A 65 0.97 2.12 3.19
CA ALA A 65 -0.19 1.52 2.55
C ALA A 65 -0.03 0.03 2.24
N LEU A 66 1.21 -0.48 2.26
CA LEU A 66 1.57 -1.88 2.04
C LEU A 66 2.27 -2.43 3.29
N ALA A 67 2.05 -3.70 3.58
CA ALA A 67 2.76 -4.44 4.62
C ALA A 67 2.90 -5.91 4.22
N MET A 68 3.91 -6.59 4.77
CA MET A 68 4.09 -8.04 4.59
C MET A 68 3.26 -8.79 5.62
N THR A 69 2.37 -9.66 5.17
CA THR A 69 1.61 -10.57 6.04
C THR A 69 2.48 -11.78 6.42
N LYS A 70 2.02 -12.56 7.39
CA LYS A 70 2.63 -13.86 7.75
C LYS A 70 1.92 -15.04 7.06
N GLU A 71 1.01 -14.77 6.13
CA GLU A 71 0.28 -15.82 5.40
C GLU A 71 1.17 -16.41 4.31
N TYR A 72 1.39 -17.73 4.36
CA TYR A 72 2.23 -18.45 3.40
C TYR A 72 1.48 -19.56 2.62
N GLU A 73 0.25 -19.90 3.02
CA GLU A 73 -0.55 -20.96 2.41
C GLU A 73 -1.27 -20.48 1.12
N TRP A 74 -0.48 -20.15 0.09
CA TRP A 74 -0.95 -19.53 -1.15
C TRP A 74 -1.04 -20.48 -2.35
N ALA A 75 -0.97 -21.80 -2.12
CA ALA A 75 -1.09 -22.78 -3.18
C ALA A 75 -2.50 -22.73 -3.81
N LYS A 76 -2.56 -22.57 -5.14
CA LYS A 76 -3.79 -22.54 -5.93
C LYS A 76 -3.64 -23.45 -7.15
N TYR A 77 -4.75 -24.03 -7.61
CA TYR A 77 -4.77 -24.85 -8.83
C TYR A 77 -4.66 -24.02 -10.10
N ASN A 78 -5.20 -22.79 -10.09
CA ASN A 78 -5.19 -21.89 -11.23
C ASN A 78 -4.27 -20.69 -10.95
N LYS A 79 -3.32 -20.45 -11.85
CA LYS A 79 -2.40 -19.30 -11.76
C LYS A 79 -3.13 -17.96 -11.71
N ARG A 80 -4.30 -17.85 -12.36
CA ARG A 80 -5.06 -16.59 -12.43
C ARG A 80 -5.55 -16.12 -11.07
N ASP A 81 -5.74 -17.04 -10.12
CA ASP A 81 -6.17 -16.71 -8.76
C ASP A 81 -5.08 -16.00 -7.94
N LEU A 82 -3.85 -15.96 -8.47
CA LEU A 82 -2.69 -15.29 -7.89
C LEU A 82 -2.39 -13.92 -8.54
N TYR A 83 -3.26 -13.46 -9.46
CA TYR A 83 -3.22 -12.09 -9.96
C TYR A 83 -4.25 -11.27 -9.20
N LEU A 84 -3.78 -10.48 -8.23
CA LEU A 84 -4.64 -9.80 -7.27
C LEU A 84 -4.95 -8.38 -7.73
N ASN A 85 -6.21 -7.99 -7.61
CA ASN A 85 -6.65 -6.60 -7.75
C ASN A 85 -6.62 -5.85 -6.41
N LYS A 86 -6.97 -4.57 -6.46
CA LYS A 86 -6.93 -3.63 -5.33
C LYS A 86 -7.81 -4.11 -4.19
N GLU A 87 -9.03 -4.53 -4.49
CA GLU A 87 -10.03 -4.96 -3.51
C GLU A 87 -9.57 -6.22 -2.77
N GLN A 88 -9.00 -7.19 -3.49
CA GLN A 88 -8.44 -8.40 -2.92
C GLN A 88 -7.26 -8.09 -2.00
N LEU A 89 -6.35 -7.21 -2.41
CA LEU A 89 -5.22 -6.76 -1.59
C LEU A 89 -5.68 -6.04 -0.31
N LEU A 90 -6.71 -5.20 -0.41
CA LEU A 90 -7.29 -4.54 0.76
C LEU A 90 -7.98 -5.53 1.69
N ALA A 91 -8.70 -6.52 1.17
CA ALA A 91 -9.34 -7.57 1.97
C ALA A 91 -8.32 -8.42 2.73
N LEU A 92 -7.17 -8.73 2.11
CA LEU A 92 -6.05 -9.39 2.78
C LEU A 92 -5.48 -8.53 3.90
N GLY A 93 -5.32 -7.24 3.63
CA GLY A 93 -4.91 -6.26 4.63
C GLY A 93 -5.85 -6.23 5.84
N ASP A 94 -7.15 -6.17 5.60
CA ASP A 94 -8.18 -6.13 6.64
C ASP A 94 -8.19 -7.40 7.50
N ARG A 95 -7.97 -8.56 6.88
CA ARG A 95 -7.89 -9.84 7.60
C ARG A 95 -6.63 -9.94 8.47
N ASN A 96 -5.49 -9.46 7.98
CA ASN A 96 -4.18 -9.66 8.63
C ASN A 96 -3.79 -8.54 9.60
N PHE A 97 -4.33 -7.35 9.40
CA PHE A 97 -4.02 -6.15 10.19
C PHE A 97 -5.32 -5.54 10.73
N PRO A 98 -5.96 -6.19 11.72
CA PRO A 98 -7.25 -5.74 12.25
C PRO A 98 -7.14 -4.44 13.06
N VAL A 99 -5.98 -4.16 13.64
CA VAL A 99 -5.68 -2.89 14.31
C VAL A 99 -5.23 -1.89 13.26
N ARG A 100 -6.05 -0.88 13.01
CA ARG A 100 -5.79 0.17 12.01
C ARG A 100 -5.30 1.45 12.69
N GLU A 101 -4.38 2.14 12.03
CA GLU A 101 -3.92 3.46 12.46
C GLU A 101 -5.01 4.51 12.25
N LYS A 102 -5.04 5.49 13.16
CA LYS A 102 -5.90 6.66 13.02
C LYS A 102 -5.35 7.58 11.94
N LYS A 103 -6.25 8.11 11.11
CA LYS A 103 -5.91 9.21 10.21
C LYS A 103 -5.74 10.50 11.03
N LEU A 104 -4.55 11.09 10.99
CA LEU A 104 -4.29 12.34 11.70
C LEU A 104 -4.97 13.51 10.97
N GLU A 105 -5.84 14.25 11.68
CA GLU A 105 -6.62 15.36 11.12
C GLU A 105 -5.76 16.52 10.59
N PHE A 106 -4.56 16.70 11.15
CA PHE A 106 -3.61 17.76 10.76
C PHE A 106 -2.56 17.32 9.73
N GLN A 107 -2.64 16.09 9.22
CA GLN A 107 -1.70 15.62 8.21
C GLN A 107 -2.15 16.11 6.83
N HIS A 108 -1.31 16.89 6.16
CA HIS A 108 -1.58 17.26 4.77
C HIS A 108 -1.69 15.96 3.95
N PRO A 109 -2.74 15.78 3.12
CA PRO A 109 -3.16 14.46 2.61
C PRO A 109 -2.14 13.70 1.76
N ASN A 110 -1.02 14.32 1.37
CA ASN A 110 0.06 13.72 0.59
C ASN A 110 1.43 13.85 1.28
N VAL A 111 1.49 14.32 2.53
CA VAL A 111 2.73 14.38 3.29
C VAL A 111 2.91 13.04 3.97
N ALA A 112 3.67 12.18 3.29
CA ALA A 112 4.45 11.16 3.96
C ALA A 112 5.40 11.82 4.97
N TYR A 113 5.70 11.13 6.07
CA TYR A 113 6.72 11.49 7.05
C TYR A 113 8.15 11.45 6.45
N PHE A 114 8.40 12.09 5.30
CA PHE A 114 9.76 12.37 4.87
C PHE A 114 10.35 13.38 5.85
N ASN A 115 10.97 12.88 6.92
CA ASN A 115 12.09 13.46 7.69
C ASN A 115 12.20 14.99 7.76
N ILE A 116 11.08 15.71 7.86
CA ILE A 116 11.04 17.15 8.10
C ILE A 116 10.12 17.35 9.30
N GLY A 117 10.70 17.27 10.50
CA GLY A 117 10.22 18.09 11.62
C GLY A 117 9.80 17.42 12.93
N TYR A 118 9.64 16.10 13.02
CA TYR A 118 9.27 15.47 14.31
C TYR A 118 10.32 14.44 14.74
N LYS A 119 11.30 14.90 15.53
CA LYS A 119 12.45 14.11 16.03
C LYS A 119 12.09 12.96 17.01
N ASN A 120 10.81 12.78 17.36
CA ASN A 120 10.39 11.95 18.49
C ASN A 120 9.48 10.77 18.12
N LEU A 121 9.29 10.46 16.84
CA LEU A 121 8.55 9.25 16.44
C LEU A 121 9.53 8.13 16.09
N PRO A 122 9.24 6.89 16.51
CA PRO A 122 10.10 5.77 16.20
C PRO A 122 10.22 5.60 14.67
N PRO A 123 11.42 5.31 14.14
CA PRO A 123 11.58 5.01 12.74
C PRO A 123 10.70 3.81 12.37
N LYS A 124 10.27 3.76 11.12
CA LYS A 124 9.53 2.64 10.56
C LYS A 124 10.36 1.36 10.74
N ASP A 125 9.88 0.44 11.57
CA ASP A 125 10.50 -0.87 11.73
C ASP A 125 10.37 -1.64 10.41
N SER A 126 11.49 -2.23 9.99
CA SER A 126 11.67 -2.95 8.73
C SER A 126 10.93 -4.29 8.67
#